data_AF-A0A4P9WPZ4-F1
#
_entry.id   AF-A0A4P9WPZ4-F1
#
_cell.length_a   1.000
_cell.length_b   1.000
_cell.length_c   1.000
_cell.angle_alpha   90.00
_cell.angle_beta   90.00
_cell.angle_gamma   90.00
#
_symmetry.space_group_name_H-M   'P 1'
#
loop_
_entity.id
_entity.type
_entity.pdbx_description
1 polymer ?
#
loop_
_entity_poly.entity_id
_entity_poly.type
_entity_poly.pdbx_seq_one_letter_code
_entity_poly.pdbx_strand_id
1 'polypeptide(L)' 'MVVLPDGKYLIVNGAQQGYSGFGTAINPAYTALIYDPKAPLGQRFTEGDTTDVARLYHSEALLLPDG' A
#
# COMPACT_ATOMS: atom_id res chain seq x y z
N MET A 1 -4.52 1.64 2.71
CA MET A 1 -5.11 1.19 1.42
C MET A 1 -6.17 2.19 1.03
N VAL A 2 -6.25 2.51 -0.25
CA VAL A 2 -7.18 3.51 -0.80
C VAL A 2 -7.86 2.90 -2.02
N VAL A 3 -9.18 3.09 -2.15
CA VAL A 3 -9.92 2.71 -3.36
C VAL A 3 -9.73 3.80 -4.43
N LEU A 4 -9.50 3.41 -5.67
CA LEU A 4 -9.30 4.31 -6.80
C LEU A 4 -10.60 4.46 -7.63
N PRO A 5 -10.77 5.56 -8.39
CA PRO A 5 -11.98 5.81 -9.18
C PRO A 5 -12.32 4.73 -10.21
N ASP A 6 -11.33 3.98 -10.69
CA ASP A 6 -11.51 2.88 -11.65
C ASP A 6 -11.86 1.52 -11.00
N GLY A 7 -12.01 1.51 -9.67
CA GLY A 7 -12.33 0.33 -8.87
C GLY A 7 -11.13 -0.53 -8.49
N LYS A 8 -9.91 -0.11 -8.82
CA LYS A 8 -8.68 -0.70 -8.28
C LYS A 8 -8.41 -0.20 -6.87
N TYR A 9 -7.43 -0.81 -6.21
CA TYR A 9 -6.99 -0.42 -4.89
C TYR A 9 -5.50 -0.11 -4.90
N LEU A 10 -5.14 1.04 -4.34
CA LEU A 10 -3.76 1.40 -4.05
C LEU A 10 -3.42 0.94 -2.62
N ILE A 11 -2.44 0.05 -2.52
CA ILE A 11 -1.88 -0.44 -1.25
C ILE A 11 -0.48 0.13 -1.14
N VAL A 12 -0.24 0.96 -0.12
CA VAL A 12 1.02 1.66 0.07
C VAL A 12 1.57 1.35 1.45
N ASN A 13 2.90 1.25 1.51
CA ASN A 13 3.65 1.19 2.76
C ASN A 13 3.32 -0.01 3.67
N GLY A 14 3.62 0.08 4.96
CA GLY A 14 3.50 -1.01 5.93
C GLY A 14 4.85 -1.66 6.26
N ALA A 15 4.80 -2.71 7.08
CA ALA A 15 5.96 -3.53 7.43
C ALA A 15 5.77 -4.94 6.90
N GLN A 16 6.81 -5.50 6.27
CA GLN A 16 6.87 -6.91 5.91
C GLN A 16 6.94 -7.79 7.17
N GLN A 17 7.44 -7.23 8.28
CA GLN A 17 7.41 -7.86 9.59
C GLN A 17 6.77 -6.91 10.62
N GLY A 18 5.46 -7.09 10.83
CA GLY A 18 4.67 -6.29 11.76
C GLY A 18 4.95 -6.61 13.23
N TYR A 19 4.84 -5.57 14.07
CA TYR A 19 4.91 -5.66 15.53
C TYR A 19 3.85 -4.74 16.15
N SER A 20 3.37 -5.10 17.33
CA SER A 20 2.55 -4.20 18.16
C SER A 20 3.43 -3.14 18.81
N GLY A 21 2.97 -1.89 18.82
CA GLY A 21 3.66 -0.76 19.46
C GLY A 21 4.35 0.19 18.47
N PHE A 22 4.66 1.40 18.97
CA PHE A 22 5.30 2.44 18.18
C PHE A 22 6.81 2.18 18.03
N GLY A 23 7.33 2.24 16.81
CA GLY A 23 8.77 2.12 16.52
C GLY A 23 9.33 0.69 16.62
N THR A 24 8.49 -0.34 16.69
CA THR A 24 8.93 -1.74 16.86
C THR A 24 8.88 -2.57 15.57
N ALA A 25 8.11 -2.13 14.57
CA ALA A 25 8.03 -2.81 13.28
C ALA A 25 9.33 -2.66 12.47
N ILE A 26 9.73 -3.73 11.77
CA ILE A 26 10.95 -3.76 10.94
C ILE A 26 10.64 -4.18 9.51
N ASN A 27 11.62 -4.04 8.62
CA ASN A 27 11.49 -4.34 7.18
C ASN A 27 10.31 -3.60 6.52
N PRO A 28 10.38 -2.26 6.36
CA PRO A 28 9.31 -1.51 5.70
C PRO A 28 9.04 -2.01 4.28
N ALA A 29 7.78 -1.96 3.85
CA ALA A 29 7.37 -2.21 2.48
C ALA A 29 7.39 -0.87 1.72
N TYR A 30 8.42 -0.63 0.91
CA TYR A 30 8.58 0.67 0.22
C TYR A 30 7.86 0.76 -1.12
N THR A 31 7.64 -0.37 -1.78
CA THR A 31 7.02 -0.43 -3.11
C THR A 31 5.51 -0.53 -2.96
N ALA A 32 4.79 0.36 -3.64
CA ALA A 32 3.33 0.30 -3.67
C ALA A 32 2.84 -0.91 -4.47
N LEU A 33 1.64 -1.39 -4.16
CA LEU A 33 0.93 -2.38 -4.96
C LEU A 33 -0.37 -1.78 -5.47
N ILE A 34 -0.69 -2.06 -6.73
CA ILE A 34 -2.00 -1.80 -7.32
C ILE A 34 -2.72 -3.15 -7.42
N TYR A 35 -3.87 -3.25 -6.76
CA TYR A 35 -4.73 -4.42 -6.81
C TYR A 35 -5.92 -4.18 -7.74
N ASP A 36 -6.06 -5.01 -8.79
CA ASP A 36 -7.21 -5.03 -9.68
C ASP A 36 -8.09 -6.26 -9.42
N PRO A 37 -9.28 -6.09 -8.81
CA PRO A 37 -10.17 -7.22 -8.53
C PRO A 37 -10.76 -7.88 -9.79
N LYS A 38 -10.75 -7.19 -10.94
CA LYS A 38 -11.29 -7.68 -12.22
C LYS A 38 -10.26 -8.45 -13.04
N ALA A 39 -8.98 -8.36 -12.70
CA ALA A 39 -7.92 -9.11 -13.40
C ALA A 39 -8.00 -10.63 -13.10
N PRO A 40 -7.49 -11.48 -14.02
CA PRO A 40 -7.41 -12.93 -13.80
C PRO A 40 -6.69 -13.30 -12.50
N LEU A 41 -7.05 -14.45 -11.92
CA LEU A 41 -6.35 -14.98 -10.76
C LEU A 41 -4.85 -15.13 -11.06
N GLY A 42 -4.01 -14.71 -10.12
CA GLY A 42 -2.55 -14.66 -10.29
C GLY A 42 -2.02 -13.40 -10.98
N GLN A 43 -2.89 -12.53 -11.52
CA GLN A 43 -2.50 -11.27 -12.19
C GLN A 43 -3.10 -10.03 -11.54
N ARG A 44 -3.66 -10.17 -10.33
CA ARG A 44 -4.39 -9.08 -9.66
C ARG A 44 -3.49 -8.04 -8.99
N PHE A 45 -2.21 -8.33 -8.80
CA PHE A 45 -1.28 -7.42 -8.15
C PHE A 45 -0.22 -6.98 -9.16
N THR A 46 0.04 -5.68 -9.18
CA THR A 46 1.14 -5.07 -9.93
C THR A 46 1.90 -4.14 -9.01
N GLU A 47 3.23 -4.12 -9.12
CA GLU A 47 4.07 -3.16 -8.40
C GLU A 47 3.90 -1.76 -9.00
N GLY A 48 3.74 -0.77 -8.13
CA GLY A 48 3.84 0.65 -8.48
C GLY A 48 5.24 1.18 -8.16
N ASP A 49 5.33 2.49 -7.95
CA ASP A 49 6.60 3.12 -7.60
C ASP A 49 7.02 2.86 -6.15
N THR A 50 8.31 3.13 -5.89
CA THR A 50 8.96 2.98 -4.59
C THR A 50 9.21 4.34 -3.94
N THR A 51 8.98 4.44 -2.63
CA THR A 51 9.36 5.61 -1.82
C THR A 51 10.56 5.31 -0.93
N ASP A 52 11.28 6.34 -0.48
CA ASP A 52 12.34 6.26 0.54
C ASP A 52 11.82 6.56 1.97
N VAL A 53 10.56 7.00 2.10
CA VAL A 53 9.95 7.30 3.40
C VAL A 53 9.12 6.11 3.88
N ALA A 54 9.56 5.47 4.96
CA ALA A 54 8.80 4.39 5.60
C ALA A 54 7.56 4.94 6.31
N ARG A 55 6.35 4.52 5.87
CA ARG A 55 5.10 4.79 6.60
C ARG A 55 4.63 3.54 7.33
N LEU A 56 4.77 3.54 8.66
CA LEU A 56 4.49 2.38 9.52
C LEU A 56 3.25 2.64 10.38
N TYR A 57 3.22 2.06 11.59
CA TYR A 57 2.19 2.32 12.60
C TYR A 57 1.96 3.84 12.77
N HIS A 58 0.69 4.25 12.91
CA HIS A 58 0.22 5.64 12.86
C HIS A 58 0.31 6.37 11.51
N SER A 59 0.47 5.65 10.39
CA SER A 59 0.31 6.25 9.06
C SER A 59 -1.13 6.17 8.54
N GLU A 60 -1.46 7.09 7.64
CA GLU A 60 -2.74 7.15 6.94
C GLU A 60 -2.53 7.39 5.45
N ALA A 61 -3.58 7.12 4.66
CA ALA A 61 -3.64 7.41 3.24
C ALA A 61 -5.08 7.75 2.86
N LEU A 62 -5.26 8.74 1.98
CA LEU A 62 -6.54 9.29 1.57
C LEU A 62 -6.54 9.55 0.06
N LEU A 63 -7.63 9.24 -0.63
CA LEU A 63 -7.85 9.66 -2.02
C LEU A 63 -8.21 11.15 -2.05
N LEU A 64 -7.53 11.93 -2.86
CA LEU A 64 -7.86 13.34 -3.06
C LEU A 64 -8.92 13.51 -4.18
N PRO A 65 -9.68 14.61 -4.20
CA PRO A 65 -10.74 14.82 -5.20
C PRO A 65 -10.25 14.91 -6.65
N ASP A 66 -8.97 15.20 -6.87
CA ASP A 66 -8.32 15.33 -8.18
C ASP A 66 -7.79 13.99 -8.74
N GLY A 67 -7.91 12.91 -7.97
CA GLY A 67 -7.48 11.56 -8.37
C GLY A 67 -6.01 11.29 -8.05
#